data_AF-A0A7K3DE75-F1
#
_entry.id   AF-A0A7K3DE75-F1
#
_cell.length_a   1.000
_cell.length_b   1.000
_cell.length_c   1.000
_cell.angle_alpha   90.00
_cell.angle_beta   90.00
_cell.angle_gamma   90.00
#
_symmetry.space_group_name_H-M   'P 1'
#
loop_
_entity.id
_entity.type
_entity.pdbx_description
1 polymer ?
#
loop_
_entity_poly.entity_id
_entity_poly.type
_entity_poly.pdbx_seq_one_letter_code
_entity_poly.pdbx_strand_id
1 'polypeptide(L)'
;LALDDGGWSSGGLIADSKIDGTVASGSQQQFLTRNSDLGGWNGSNWNMVFVGDKGAPGNTFPSPPDTSVERTPVSREKPFLYVDDAGTYQVFAPDVRTDTTGASWTEGAPAGTSLPLSDFYVVKEGATASDINAALADGKNLLVTPGVYHLDQTLRV
;
A
#
# COMPACT_ATOMS: atom_id res chain seq x y z
N LEU A 1 0.84 -10.84 15.39
CA LEU A 1 1.75 -10.74 14.24
C LEU A 1 3.10 -10.24 14.75
N ALA A 2 4.17 -11.01 14.66
CA ALA A 2 5.52 -10.51 14.97
C ALA A 2 6.13 -9.85 13.73
N LEU A 3 6.80 -8.71 13.90
CA LEU A 3 7.41 -7.95 12.80
C LEU A 3 8.93 -8.16 12.67
N ASP A 4 9.51 -9.04 13.49
CA ASP A 4 10.90 -9.45 13.46
C ASP A 4 11.05 -10.96 13.63
N ASP A 5 12.28 -11.46 13.48
CA ASP A 5 12.68 -12.85 13.69
C ASP A 5 13.72 -12.99 14.82
N GLY A 6 13.84 -11.98 15.68
CA GLY A 6 14.80 -11.90 16.79
C GLY A 6 16.14 -11.26 16.44
N GLY A 7 16.37 -10.89 15.17
CA GLY A 7 17.51 -10.07 14.74
C GLY A 7 17.25 -8.57 14.83
N TRP A 8 18.17 -7.74 14.32
CA TRP A 8 17.90 -6.31 14.12
C TRP A 8 16.96 -6.10 12.95
N SER A 9 15.94 -5.27 13.13
CA SER A 9 14.94 -5.00 12.10
C SER A 9 14.67 -3.50 11.95
N SER A 10 14.41 -3.07 10.71
CA SER A 10 14.29 -1.66 10.31
C SER A 10 13.25 -1.46 9.20
N GLY A 11 12.03 -1.90 9.48
CA GLY A 11 10.83 -1.67 8.70
C GLY A 11 10.30 -0.24 8.88
N GLY A 12 9.05 0.03 8.53
CA GLY A 12 8.17 -0.80 7.70
C GLY A 12 6.84 -0.09 7.45
N LEU A 13 6.01 -0.68 6.59
CA LEU A 13 4.71 -0.13 6.22
C LEU A 13 3.62 -1.20 6.33
N ILE A 14 2.56 -0.90 7.07
CA ILE A 14 1.26 -1.59 6.99
C ILE A 14 0.23 -0.55 6.55
N ALA A 15 -0.58 -0.91 5.55
CA ALA A 15 -1.62 -0.05 5.05
C ALA A 15 -2.86 -0.87 4.64
N ASP A 16 -4.04 -0.29 4.83
CA ASP A 16 -5.31 -0.85 4.36
C ASP A 16 -5.56 -2.30 4.79
N SER A 17 -5.16 -2.61 6.02
CA SER A 17 -5.09 -3.97 6.53
C SER A 17 -5.98 -4.16 7.75
N LYS A 18 -6.45 -5.40 7.95
CA LYS A 18 -7.09 -5.81 9.19
C LYS A 18 -6.27 -6.91 9.85
N ILE A 19 -5.85 -6.69 11.08
CA ILE A 19 -5.09 -7.63 11.89
C ILE A 19 -5.87 -7.87 13.17
N ASP A 20 -6.59 -9.00 13.23
CA ASP A 20 -7.49 -9.31 14.36
C ASP A 20 -6.76 -9.43 15.70
N GLY A 21 -5.50 -9.87 15.67
CA GLY A 21 -4.66 -10.00 16.85
C GLY A 21 -3.84 -8.74 17.16
N THR A 22 -2.95 -8.88 18.14
CA THR A 22 -1.98 -7.84 18.46
C THR A 22 -0.77 -7.92 17.52
N VAL A 23 -0.35 -6.78 16.99
CA VAL A 23 0.94 -6.63 16.29
C VAL A 23 2.02 -6.43 17.34
N ALA A 24 3.10 -7.21 17.26
CA ALA A 24 4.28 -7.08 18.10
C ALA A 24 5.43 -6.55 17.23
N SER A 25 5.91 -5.34 17.52
CA SER A 25 6.96 -4.69 16.75
C SER A 25 8.33 -5.35 16.92
N GLY A 26 8.56 -6.04 18.05
CA GLY A 26 9.83 -6.72 18.31
C GLY A 26 10.99 -5.74 18.33
N SER A 27 12.07 -6.06 17.62
CA SER A 27 13.26 -5.20 17.51
C SER A 27 13.14 -4.03 16.52
N GLN A 28 11.99 -3.87 15.84
CA GLN A 28 11.81 -2.87 14.78
C GLN A 28 12.17 -1.49 15.28
N GLN A 29 13.14 -0.85 14.64
CA GLN A 29 13.59 0.51 14.99
C GLN A 29 12.45 1.53 14.83
N GLN A 30 11.72 1.43 13.73
CA GLN A 30 10.58 2.29 13.42
C GLN A 30 9.52 1.55 12.60
N PHE A 31 8.32 2.12 12.53
CA PHE A 31 7.26 1.61 11.68
C PHE A 31 6.21 2.68 11.35
N LEU A 32 5.61 2.60 10.16
CA LEU A 32 4.42 3.36 9.78
C LEU A 32 3.25 2.40 9.57
N THR A 33 2.17 2.60 10.32
CA THR A 33 0.87 1.98 10.04
C THR A 33 -0.10 3.07 9.61
N ARG A 34 -0.94 2.78 8.61
CA ARG A 34 -2.02 3.70 8.22
C ARG A 34 -3.29 2.99 7.81
N ASN A 35 -4.43 3.65 8.04
CA ASN A 35 -5.76 3.19 7.60
C ASN A 35 -5.97 1.69 7.83
N SER A 36 -5.66 1.18 9.03
CA SER A 36 -5.75 -0.24 9.35
C SER A 36 -6.59 -0.50 10.60
N ASP A 37 -7.19 -1.67 10.67
CA ASP A 37 -7.94 -2.16 11.82
C ASP A 37 -7.05 -3.12 12.61
N LEU A 38 -6.52 -2.67 13.75
CA LEU A 38 -5.64 -3.46 14.62
C LEU A 38 -6.39 -3.96 15.85
N GLY A 39 -6.21 -5.23 16.20
CA GLY A 39 -6.62 -5.76 17.51
C GLY A 39 -5.79 -5.18 18.65
N GLY A 40 -4.59 -4.69 18.35
CA GLY A 40 -3.73 -3.91 19.26
C GLY A 40 -2.30 -3.84 18.75
N TRP A 41 -1.46 -3.06 19.46
CA TRP A 41 -0.04 -2.94 19.19
C TRP A 41 0.78 -3.14 20.47
N ASN A 42 1.90 -3.86 20.36
CA ASN A 42 2.84 -4.13 21.44
C ASN A 42 4.27 -3.81 20.98
N GLY A 43 4.97 -3.04 21.80
CA GLY A 43 6.39 -2.73 21.66
C GLY A 43 6.64 -1.45 20.87
N SER A 44 7.71 -0.76 21.24
CA SER A 44 8.22 0.42 20.55
C SER A 44 9.74 0.46 20.70
N ASN A 45 10.41 1.13 19.77
CA ASN A 45 11.86 1.34 19.83
C ASN A 45 12.17 2.83 19.65
N TRP A 46 12.39 3.31 18.42
CA TRP A 46 12.73 4.72 18.19
C TRP A 46 11.54 5.55 17.71
N ASN A 47 10.69 5.01 16.85
CA ASN A 47 9.58 5.78 16.28
C ASN A 47 8.46 4.88 15.70
N MET A 48 7.34 4.76 16.41
CA MET A 48 6.15 4.08 15.90
C MET A 48 5.10 5.10 15.51
N VAL A 49 4.71 5.13 14.22
CA VAL A 49 3.77 6.11 13.68
C VAL A 49 2.49 5.41 13.22
N PHE A 50 1.36 5.91 13.70
CA PHE A 50 0.02 5.43 13.38
C PHE A 50 -0.82 6.57 12.81
N VAL A 51 -1.47 6.35 11.68
CA VAL A 51 -2.26 7.40 11.00
C VAL A 51 -3.57 6.80 10.49
N GLY A 52 -4.70 7.17 11.11
CA GLY A 52 -5.99 6.63 10.69
C GLY A 52 -6.18 5.16 11.09
N ASP A 53 -5.50 4.67 12.13
CA ASP A 53 -5.59 3.27 12.55
C ASP A 53 -6.60 3.08 13.68
N LYS A 54 -7.51 2.09 13.53
CA LYS A 54 -8.35 1.63 14.64
C LYS A 54 -7.52 0.70 15.52
N GLY A 55 -7.62 0.87 16.84
CA GLY A 55 -6.89 0.04 17.82
C GLY A 55 -5.40 0.33 17.96
N ALA A 56 -4.90 1.43 17.36
CA ALA A 56 -3.56 1.95 17.61
C ALA A 56 -3.41 2.49 19.05
N PRO A 57 -2.19 2.51 19.60
CA PRO A 57 -1.93 3.16 20.89
C PRO A 57 -2.16 4.67 20.78
N GLY A 58 -2.46 5.32 21.91
CA GLY A 58 -2.53 6.78 21.98
C GLY A 58 -1.18 7.44 21.73
N ASN A 59 -1.18 8.72 21.38
CA ASN A 59 0.06 9.48 21.19
C ASN A 59 0.79 9.65 22.52
N THR A 60 2.02 9.13 22.63
CA THR A 60 2.79 9.11 23.89
C THR A 60 4.23 9.62 23.74
N PHE A 61 4.62 10.04 22.54
CA PHE A 61 5.94 10.63 22.30
C PHE A 61 6.26 11.74 23.33
N PRO A 62 7.45 11.73 23.96
CA PRO A 62 8.64 10.96 23.57
C PRO A 62 8.79 9.55 24.18
N SER A 63 7.99 9.15 25.18
CA SER A 63 8.21 7.88 25.88
C SER A 63 6.91 7.22 26.39
N PRO A 64 6.47 6.09 25.79
CA PRO A 64 7.06 5.44 24.62
C PRO A 64 6.97 6.34 23.36
N PRO A 65 7.83 6.14 22.35
CA PRO A 65 7.88 7.01 21.17
C PRO A 65 6.82 6.67 20.12
N ASP A 66 5.56 6.65 20.56
CA ASP A 66 4.40 6.43 19.68
C ASP A 66 3.80 7.78 19.27
N THR A 67 3.76 8.02 17.96
CA THR A 67 3.06 9.16 17.34
C THR A 67 1.78 8.66 16.71
N SER A 68 0.64 9.15 17.18
CA SER A 68 -0.68 8.68 16.72
C SER A 68 -1.53 9.83 16.25
N VAL A 69 -1.99 9.73 14.99
CA VAL A 69 -2.90 10.67 14.34
C VAL A 69 -4.20 9.93 14.03
N GLU A 70 -5.33 10.46 14.53
CA GLU A 70 -6.62 9.75 14.45
C GLU A 70 -7.10 9.50 13.03
N ARG A 71 -6.80 10.42 12.09
CA ARG A 71 -7.29 10.38 10.71
C ARG A 71 -6.18 10.62 9.71
N THR A 72 -6.19 9.85 8.63
CA THR A 72 -5.34 10.13 7.46
C THR A 72 -6.00 11.25 6.64
N PRO A 73 -5.36 12.43 6.48
CA PRO A 73 -6.02 13.57 5.85
C PRO A 73 -6.44 13.32 4.41
N VAL A 74 -5.55 12.71 3.60
CA VAL A 74 -5.81 12.31 2.23
C VAL A 74 -5.06 11.02 1.96
N SER A 75 -5.74 10.02 1.39
CA SER A 75 -5.13 8.76 0.98
C SER A 75 -5.80 8.21 -0.28
N ARG A 76 -5.08 7.37 -1.02
CA ARG A 76 -5.65 6.52 -2.06
C ARG A 76 -4.92 5.19 -2.00
N GLU A 77 -5.68 4.10 -1.89
CA GLU A 77 -5.06 2.78 -1.83
C GLU A 77 -4.47 2.40 -3.19
N LYS A 78 -3.40 1.61 -3.15
CA LYS A 78 -2.62 1.27 -4.35
C LYS A 78 -3.49 0.45 -5.31
N PRO A 79 -3.52 0.78 -6.62
CA PRO A 79 -4.16 -0.09 -7.60
C PRO A 79 -3.62 -1.52 -7.57
N PHE A 80 -4.47 -2.51 -7.85
CA PHE A 80 -4.10 -3.92 -7.83
C PHE A 80 -4.80 -4.72 -8.92
N LEU A 81 -4.08 -5.73 -9.44
CA LEU A 81 -4.61 -6.69 -10.39
C LEU A 81 -5.52 -7.69 -9.65
N TYR A 82 -6.67 -8.01 -10.23
CA TYR A 82 -7.56 -9.07 -9.77
C TYR A 82 -8.20 -9.79 -10.97
N VAL A 83 -8.87 -10.90 -10.69
CA VAL A 83 -9.65 -11.66 -11.67
C VAL A 83 -11.11 -11.55 -11.24
N ASP A 84 -11.98 -11.13 -12.15
CA ASP A 84 -13.42 -11.05 -11.88
C ASP A 84 -14.11 -12.42 -11.95
N ASP A 85 -15.40 -12.48 -11.59
CA ASP A 85 -16.18 -13.73 -11.58
C ASP A 85 -16.29 -14.39 -12.97
N ALA A 86 -16.05 -13.64 -14.05
CA ALA A 86 -16.03 -14.14 -15.42
C ALA A 86 -14.64 -14.67 -15.84
N GLY A 87 -13.63 -14.61 -14.97
CA GLY A 87 -12.27 -15.04 -15.25
C GLY A 87 -11.42 -14.00 -16.00
N THR A 88 -11.86 -12.74 -16.06
CA THR A 88 -11.17 -11.67 -16.80
C THR A 88 -10.24 -10.91 -15.87
N TYR A 89 -9.02 -10.64 -16.33
CA TYR A 89 -8.06 -9.80 -15.61
C TYR A 89 -8.46 -8.32 -15.66
N GLN A 90 -8.47 -7.70 -14.49
CA GLN A 90 -8.85 -6.31 -14.26
C GLN A 90 -7.83 -5.66 -13.32
N VAL A 91 -7.65 -4.35 -13.41
CA VAL A 91 -6.94 -3.57 -12.39
C VAL A 91 -7.95 -2.69 -11.66
N PHE A 92 -8.14 -2.94 -10.37
CA PHE A 92 -8.95 -2.06 -9.54
C PHE A 92 -8.11 -0.85 -9.12
N ALA A 93 -8.61 0.35 -9.42
CA ALA A 93 -8.03 1.62 -9.01
C ALA A 93 -8.95 2.26 -7.95
N PRO A 94 -8.61 2.16 -6.65
CA PRO A 94 -9.39 2.77 -5.57
C PRO A 94 -9.49 4.30 -5.74
N ASP A 95 -10.62 4.87 -5.33
CA ASP A 95 -10.82 6.32 -5.32
C ASP A 95 -9.98 7.01 -4.22
N VAL A 96 -9.73 8.31 -4.39
CA VAL A 96 -9.15 9.15 -3.33
C VAL A 96 -10.14 9.26 -2.18
N ARG A 97 -9.64 9.13 -0.96
CA ARG A 97 -10.40 9.28 0.28
C ARG A 97 -9.76 10.36 1.16
N THR A 98 -10.57 11.06 1.92
CA THR A 98 -10.14 12.10 2.86
C THR A 98 -10.62 11.78 4.27
N ASP A 99 -9.87 12.20 5.27
CA ASP A 99 -10.19 12.03 6.69
C ASP A 99 -10.55 10.57 7.07
N THR A 100 -9.76 9.61 6.60
CA THR A 100 -10.05 8.18 6.75
C THR A 100 -9.51 7.60 8.05
N THR A 101 -10.22 6.58 8.54
CA THR A 101 -9.77 5.68 9.61
C THR A 101 -10.16 4.24 9.26
N GLY A 102 -9.27 3.28 9.49
CA GLY A 102 -9.48 1.85 9.19
C GLY A 102 -9.32 1.49 7.71
N ALA A 103 -9.36 0.19 7.44
CA ALA A 103 -9.19 -0.38 6.12
C ALA A 103 -10.41 -0.11 5.21
N SER A 104 -10.14 0.04 3.92
CA SER A 104 -11.11 0.43 2.89
C SER A 104 -12.20 -0.59 2.62
N TRP A 105 -11.91 -1.85 2.91
CA TRP A 105 -12.70 -3.00 2.47
C TRP A 105 -13.49 -3.67 3.60
N THR A 106 -13.32 -3.23 4.85
CA THR A 106 -13.97 -3.87 6.01
C THR A 106 -15.45 -3.54 6.14
N GLU A 107 -15.90 -2.45 5.52
CA GLU A 107 -17.30 -1.97 5.56
C GLU A 107 -18.02 -2.17 4.22
N GLY A 108 -17.43 -2.96 3.32
CA GLY A 108 -17.97 -3.25 1.99
C GLY A 108 -16.90 -3.09 0.91
N ALA A 109 -17.32 -3.21 -0.35
CA ALA A 109 -16.43 -2.97 -1.47
C ALA A 109 -15.98 -1.50 -1.48
N PRO A 110 -14.66 -1.21 -1.57
CA PRO A 110 -14.18 0.16 -1.67
C PRO A 110 -14.68 0.81 -2.95
N ALA A 111 -14.89 2.13 -2.92
CA ALA A 111 -15.15 2.91 -4.12
C ALA A 111 -13.90 2.94 -5.01
N GLY A 112 -14.10 2.86 -6.32
CA GLY A 112 -13.03 2.86 -7.30
C GLY A 112 -13.51 2.37 -8.67
N THR A 113 -12.59 2.35 -9.62
CA THR A 113 -12.85 1.95 -11.00
C THR A 113 -12.06 0.69 -11.34
N SER A 114 -12.72 -0.28 -11.98
CA SER A 114 -12.01 -1.43 -12.58
C SER A 114 -11.67 -1.13 -14.03
N LEU A 115 -10.39 -1.20 -14.36
CA LEU A 115 -9.87 -1.00 -15.70
C LEU A 115 -9.56 -2.37 -16.34
N PRO A 116 -10.07 -2.67 -17.54
CA PRO A 116 -9.75 -3.90 -18.23
C PRO A 116 -8.28 -3.95 -18.60
N LEU A 117 -7.70 -5.16 -18.58
CA LEU A 117 -6.29 -5.33 -18.96
C LEU A 117 -6.00 -4.86 -20.40
N SER A 118 -7.02 -4.78 -21.26
CA SER A 118 -6.91 -4.17 -22.59
C SER A 118 -6.50 -2.69 -22.56
N ASP A 119 -6.71 -1.99 -21.45
CA ASP A 119 -6.30 -0.58 -21.25
C ASP A 119 -4.84 -0.47 -20.78
N PHE A 120 -4.14 -1.60 -20.65
CA PHE A 120 -2.75 -1.66 -20.22
C PHE A 120 -1.84 -2.15 -21.34
N TYR A 121 -0.65 -1.55 -21.42
CA TYR A 121 0.50 -2.15 -22.06
C TYR A 121 1.22 -3.04 -21.05
N VAL A 122 1.25 -4.35 -21.33
CA VAL A 122 1.91 -5.34 -20.50
C VAL A 122 3.39 -5.38 -20.86
N VAL A 123 4.21 -4.67 -20.08
CA VAL A 123 5.66 -4.59 -20.31
C VAL A 123 6.29 -5.93 -19.96
N LYS A 124 7.02 -6.49 -20.93
CA LYS A 124 7.78 -7.75 -20.84
C LYS A 124 9.22 -7.52 -21.30
N GLU A 125 10.08 -8.48 -21.02
CA GLU A 125 11.47 -8.49 -21.51
C GLU A 125 11.52 -8.19 -23.03
N GLY A 126 12.44 -7.30 -23.42
CA GLY A 126 12.58 -6.84 -24.80
C GLY A 126 11.80 -5.56 -25.14
N ALA A 127 10.83 -5.14 -24.32
CA ALA A 127 10.15 -3.85 -24.52
C ALA A 127 11.14 -2.69 -24.35
N THR A 128 11.18 -1.80 -25.35
CA THR A 128 12.04 -0.62 -25.32
C THR A 128 11.36 0.56 -24.63
N ALA A 129 12.13 1.56 -24.24
CA ALA A 129 11.57 2.82 -23.76
C ALA A 129 10.69 3.53 -24.82
N SER A 130 11.00 3.33 -26.12
CA SER A 130 10.16 3.82 -27.23
C SER A 130 8.79 3.13 -27.26
N ASP A 131 8.75 1.79 -27.10
CA ASP A 131 7.49 1.04 -27.08
C ASP A 131 6.60 1.46 -25.91
N ILE A 132 7.21 1.60 -24.72
CA ILE A 132 6.51 2.04 -23.50
C ILE A 132 5.96 3.46 -23.67
N ASN A 133 6.76 4.39 -24.20
CA ASN A 133 6.31 5.77 -24.45
C ASN A 133 5.22 5.86 -25.52
N ALA A 134 5.28 5.03 -26.56
CA ALA A 134 4.23 4.96 -27.57
C ALA A 134 2.90 4.51 -26.93
N ALA A 135 2.93 3.48 -26.09
CA ALA A 135 1.74 3.03 -25.38
C ALA A 135 1.17 4.08 -24.42
N LEU A 136 2.02 4.78 -23.66
CA LEU A 136 1.59 5.90 -22.80
C LEU A 136 0.96 7.03 -23.63
N ALA A 137 1.56 7.39 -24.78
CA ALA A 137 1.03 8.40 -25.68
C ALA A 137 -0.33 8.00 -26.31
N ASP A 138 -0.55 6.70 -26.53
CA ASP A 138 -1.82 6.11 -26.97
C ASP A 138 -2.86 6.01 -25.84
N GLY A 139 -2.53 6.47 -24.63
CA GLY A 139 -3.44 6.50 -23.48
C GLY A 139 -3.51 5.18 -22.70
N LYS A 140 -2.58 4.25 -22.92
CA LYS A 140 -2.51 3.01 -22.12
C LYS A 140 -1.87 3.27 -20.75
N ASN A 141 -2.35 2.53 -19.76
CA ASN A 141 -1.66 2.33 -18.50
C ASN A 141 -0.51 1.32 -18.66
N LEU A 142 0.37 1.19 -17.67
CA LEU A 142 1.44 0.19 -17.68
C LEU A 142 1.20 -0.91 -16.65
N LEU A 143 1.29 -2.17 -17.09
CA LEU A 143 1.47 -3.31 -16.20
C LEU A 143 2.88 -3.86 -16.41
N VAL A 144 3.81 -3.50 -15.54
CA VAL A 144 5.21 -3.93 -15.63
C VAL A 144 5.34 -5.31 -14.98
N THR A 145 5.62 -6.33 -15.78
CA THR A 145 5.85 -7.68 -15.25
C THR A 145 7.21 -7.77 -14.54
N PRO A 146 7.40 -8.73 -13.61
CA PRO A 146 8.69 -8.88 -12.91
C PRO A 146 9.86 -9.04 -13.88
N GLY A 147 10.91 -8.23 -13.74
CA GLY A 147 12.09 -8.25 -14.60
C GLY A 147 13.02 -7.07 -14.36
N VAL A 148 14.13 -7.03 -15.11
CA VAL A 148 15.08 -5.90 -15.14
C VAL A 148 14.97 -5.24 -16.51
N TYR A 149 14.58 -3.96 -16.54
CA TYR A 149 14.35 -3.21 -17.76
C TYR A 149 15.42 -2.12 -17.91
N HIS A 150 16.25 -2.25 -18.95
CA HIS A 150 17.22 -1.22 -19.30
C HIS A 150 16.58 -0.25 -20.31
N LEU A 151 16.50 1.03 -19.95
CA LEU A 151 15.88 2.07 -20.76
C LEU A 151 16.97 3.04 -21.25
N ASP A 152 16.91 3.41 -22.52
CA ASP A 152 17.85 4.34 -23.17
C ASP A 152 17.34 5.79 -23.21
N GLN A 153 16.09 6.02 -22.77
CA GLN A 153 15.46 7.33 -22.65
C GLN A 153 14.41 7.33 -21.52
N THR A 154 14.03 8.51 -21.06
CA THR A 154 13.03 8.72 -20.00
C THR A 154 11.63 8.27 -20.43
N LEU A 155 10.87 7.67 -19.51
CA LEU A 155 9.44 7.42 -19.69
C LEU A 155 8.61 8.68 -19.41
N ARG A 156 7.65 9.00 -20.28
CA ARG A 156 6.77 10.18 -20.19
C ARG A 156 5.38 9.75 -19.73
N VAL A 157 5.17 9.76 -18.42
CA VAL A 157 3.91 9.37 -17.75
C VAL A 157 3.02 10.57 -17.52
#